data_AF-A0A3N3ZQV5-F1
#
_entry.id   AF-A0A3N3ZQV5-F1
#
_cell.length_a   1.000
_cell.length_b   1.000
_cell.length_c   1.000
_cell.angle_alpha   90.00
_cell.angle_beta   90.00
_cell.angle_gamma   90.00
#
_symmetry.space_group_name_H-M   'P 1'
#
loop_
_entity.id
_entity.type
_entity.pdbx_description
1 polymer ?
#
loop_
_entity_poly.entity_id
_entity_poly.type
_entity_poly.pdbx_seq_one_letter_code
_entity_poly.pdbx_strand_id
1 'polypeptide(L)'
;MNTSVPAVALLRSLPVGTRVTVRWALPDGNTSGKKFTDSIGSIVAPVSSPSLLSDNDGGHDPGQGDPLVLDTRQGEVRIPWEAVRLAKRVPPPPPRRPRD
;
A
#
# COMPACT_ATOMS: atom_id res chain seq x y z
N MET A 1 -9.22 -4.65 19.22
CA MET A 1 -8.41 -3.44 18.93
C MET A 1 -7.28 -3.83 17.96
N ASN A 2 -7.35 -3.41 16.70
CA ASN A 2 -6.39 -3.79 15.67
C ASN A 2 -5.38 -2.67 15.47
N THR A 3 -4.37 -2.60 16.33
CA THR A 3 -3.26 -1.65 16.26
C THR A 3 -2.32 -1.99 15.09
N SER A 4 -2.71 -1.64 13.85
CA SER A 4 -1.80 -1.62 12.69
C SER A 4 -1.16 -0.24 12.46
N VAL A 5 -0.93 0.50 13.54
CA VAL A 5 -0.31 1.83 13.52
C VAL A 5 1.16 1.82 13.03
N PRO A 6 2.02 0.80 13.28
CA PRO A 6 3.41 0.88 12.83
C PRO A 6 3.59 0.65 11.32
N ALA A 7 2.73 -0.16 10.68
CA ALA A 7 2.88 -0.51 9.27
C ALA A 7 2.49 0.64 8.35
N VAL A 8 1.37 1.30 8.64
CA VAL A 8 0.87 2.46 7.87
C VAL A 8 1.84 3.63 7.99
N ALA A 9 2.29 3.95 9.21
CA ALA A 9 3.26 5.03 9.43
C ALA A 9 4.57 4.80 8.66
N LEU A 10 5.08 3.56 8.67
CA LEU A 10 6.27 3.19 7.91
C LEU A 10 6.08 3.41 6.42
N LEU A 11 4.96 2.95 5.85
CA LEU A 11 4.68 3.08 4.43
C LEU A 11 4.53 4.55 3.99
N ARG A 12 3.87 5.38 4.79
CA ARG A 12 3.74 6.83 4.51
C ARG A 12 5.07 7.59 4.62
N SER A 13 5.99 7.09 5.45
CA SER A 13 7.35 7.65 5.57
C SER A 13 8.28 7.24 4.41
N LEU A 14 7.93 6.23 3.61
CA LEU A 14 8.78 5.78 2.52
C LEU A 14 8.53 6.59 1.24
N PRO A 15 9.59 6.91 0.47
CA PRO A 15 9.42 7.60 -0.79
C PRO A 15 8.75 6.70 -1.83
N VAL A 16 8.00 7.32 -2.72
CA VAL A 16 7.45 6.65 -3.92
C VAL A 16 8.58 6.03 -4.74
N GLY A 17 8.32 4.88 -5.35
CA GLY A 17 9.33 4.03 -5.97
C GLY A 17 10.03 3.07 -5.00
N THR A 18 9.81 3.18 -3.68
CA THR A 18 10.38 2.22 -2.73
C THR A 18 9.69 0.87 -2.85
N ARG A 19 10.49 -0.19 -2.98
CA ARG A 19 10.00 -1.56 -3.03
C ARG A 19 9.66 -2.07 -1.62
N VAL A 20 8.42 -2.52 -1.44
CA VAL A 20 7.89 -2.99 -0.15
C VAL A 20 7.06 -4.25 -0.35
N THR A 21 6.99 -5.05 0.70
CA THR A 21 6.01 -6.12 0.83
C THR A 21 4.98 -5.69 1.86
N VAL A 22 3.71 -5.70 1.47
CA VAL A 22 2.58 -5.35 2.32
C VAL A 22 1.68 -6.57 2.44
N ARG A 23 1.44 -7.01 3.67
CA ARG A 23 0.44 -8.03 3.98
C ARG A 23 -0.84 -7.34 4.40
N TRP A 24 -1.92 -7.62 3.69
CA TRP A 24 -3.23 -7.04 3.93
C TRP A 24 -4.33 -8.10 3.94
N ALA A 25 -5.43 -7.81 4.62
CA ALA A 25 -6.60 -8.65 4.64
C ALA A 25 -7.39 -8.47 3.34
N LEU A 26 -7.70 -9.54 2.63
CA LEU A 26 -8.60 -9.40 1.48
C LEU A 26 -10.03 -9.18 1.98
N PRO A 27 -10.84 -8.40 1.25
CA PRO A 27 -12.27 -8.40 1.49
C PRO A 27 -12.82 -9.83 1.34
N ASP A 28 -13.71 -10.22 2.25
CA ASP A 28 -14.44 -11.49 2.17
C ASP A 28 -15.15 -11.57 0.80
N GLY A 29 -14.78 -12.56 -0.02
CA GLY A 29 -15.27 -12.69 -1.40
C GLY A 29 -14.21 -13.12 -2.43
N ASN A 30 -12.93 -13.18 -2.04
CA ASN A 30 -11.88 -13.76 -2.88
C ASN A 30 -12.10 -15.29 -3.06
N THR A 31 -12.27 -15.73 -4.31
CA THR A 31 -12.36 -17.14 -4.77
C THR A 31 -11.24 -18.06 -4.23
N SER A 32 -10.12 -17.50 -3.76
CA SER A 32 -8.99 -18.26 -3.20
C SER A 32 -9.19 -18.72 -1.74
N GLY A 33 -10.23 -18.27 -1.02
CA GLY A 33 -10.49 -18.67 0.37
C GLY A 33 -9.46 -18.17 1.39
N LYS A 34 -8.51 -17.32 0.97
CA LYS A 34 -7.46 -16.75 1.82
C LYS A 34 -7.95 -15.46 2.47
N LYS A 35 -7.82 -15.38 3.80
CA LYS A 35 -8.13 -14.17 4.60
C LYS A 35 -7.08 -13.06 4.47
N PHE A 36 -5.85 -13.42 4.11
CA PHE A 36 -4.73 -12.48 3.98
C PHE A 36 -3.93 -12.77 2.72
N THR A 37 -3.38 -11.72 2.13
CA THR A 37 -2.48 -11.80 0.98
C THR A 37 -1.29 -10.89 1.21
N ASP A 38 -0.15 -11.31 0.70
CA ASP A 38 1.04 -10.49 0.58
C ASP A 38 1.12 -9.92 -0.84
N SER A 39 1.37 -8.62 -0.92
CA SER A 39 1.60 -7.92 -2.18
C SER A 39 2.98 -7.30 -2.13
N ILE A 40 3.79 -7.60 -3.14
CA ILE A 40 5.14 -7.05 -3.29
C ILE A 40 5.19 -6.16 -4.52
N GLY A 41 5.58 -4.92 -4.31
CA GLY A 41 5.59 -3.89 -5.35
C GLY A 41 6.35 -2.65 -4.94
N SER A 42 6.40 -1.69 -5.85
CA SER A 42 6.92 -0.35 -5.57
C SER A 42 5.78 0.55 -5.14
N ILE A 43 6.01 1.40 -4.13
CA ILE A 43 5.00 2.37 -3.69
C ILE A 43 4.78 3.37 -4.83
N VAL A 44 3.56 3.41 -5.35
CA VAL A 44 3.11 4.49 -6.22
C VAL A 44 2.47 5.52 -5.30
N ALA A 45 2.67 6.81 -5.59
CA ALA A 45 1.94 7.85 -4.85
C ALA A 45 0.45 7.47 -4.85
N PRO A 46 -0.28 7.62 -3.72
CA PRO A 46 -1.72 7.61 -3.81
C PRO A 46 -2.07 8.65 -4.86
N VAL A 47 -2.77 8.22 -5.92
CA VAL A 47 -3.35 9.16 -6.87
C VAL A 47 -4.26 10.02 -6.03
N SER A 48 -3.77 11.21 -5.64
CA SER A 48 -4.64 12.21 -5.04
C SER A 48 -5.63 12.48 -6.14
N SER A 49 -6.82 11.89 -6.03
CA SER A 49 -7.92 12.30 -6.87
C SER A 49 -7.97 13.81 -6.66
N PRO A 50 -7.76 14.65 -7.70
CA PRO A 50 -7.90 16.07 -7.51
C PRO A 50 -9.37 16.26 -7.18
N SER A 51 -9.68 16.34 -5.89
CA SER A 51 -10.98 16.76 -5.40
C SER A 51 -11.14 18.20 -5.83
N LEU A 52 -11.54 18.37 -7.08
CA LEU A 52 -12.09 19.60 -7.58
C LEU A 52 -13.37 19.80 -6.78
N LEU A 53 -13.32 20.83 -5.93
CA LEU A 53 -14.41 21.38 -5.12
C LEU A 53 -14.62 20.69 -3.76
N SER A 54 -14.06 21.27 -2.70
CA SER A 54 -14.69 21.27 -1.38
C SER A 54 -14.20 22.45 -0.54
N ASP A 55 -14.85 23.60 -0.74
CA ASP A 55 -14.98 24.71 0.22
C ASP A 55 -15.83 24.25 1.43
N ASN A 56 -15.39 23.23 2.18
CA ASN A 56 -16.11 22.79 3.36
C ASN A 56 -15.17 22.63 4.55
N ASP A 57 -15.29 23.59 5.46
CA ASP A 57 -14.89 23.54 6.86
C ASP A 57 -15.53 22.30 7.53
N GLY A 58 -14.72 21.30 7.88
CA GLY A 58 -15.23 20.08 8.48
C GLY A 58 -14.23 18.93 8.49
N GLY A 59 -13.38 18.90 9.52
CA GLY A 59 -12.65 17.73 10.03
C GLY A 59 -12.35 16.60 9.04
N HIS A 60 -11.32 16.75 8.21
CA HIS A 60 -10.79 15.63 7.43
C HIS A 60 -10.10 14.65 8.38
N ASP A 61 -10.80 13.58 8.75
CA ASP A 61 -10.24 12.46 9.50
C ASP A 61 -9.07 11.86 8.70
N PRO A 62 -7.82 11.87 9.22
CA PRO A 62 -6.64 11.44 8.46
C PRO A 62 -6.62 9.93 8.18
N GLY A 63 -7.63 9.18 8.67
CA GLY A 63 -7.87 7.76 8.40
C GLY A 63 -8.66 7.48 7.12
N GLN A 64 -9.35 8.46 6.53
CA GLN A 64 -10.11 8.32 5.29
C GLN A 64 -9.29 8.75 4.06
N GLY A 65 -8.01 8.35 4.03
CA GLY A 65 -7.10 8.65 2.93
C GLY A 65 -7.27 7.71 1.74
N ASP A 66 -6.89 8.18 0.54
CA ASP A 66 -6.76 7.37 -0.67
C ASP A 66 -6.03 6.04 -0.39
N PRO A 67 -6.49 4.91 -0.98
CA PRO A 67 -5.86 3.61 -0.74
C PRO A 67 -4.39 3.61 -1.18
N LEU A 68 -3.57 2.81 -0.50
CA LEU A 68 -2.18 2.60 -0.91
C LEU A 68 -2.15 1.92 -2.27
N VAL A 69 -1.41 2.49 -3.20
CA VAL A 69 -1.23 1.93 -4.54
C VAL A 69 0.17 1.32 -4.64
N LEU A 70 0.24 0.04 -4.96
CA LEU A 70 1.49 -0.66 -5.24
C LEU A 70 1.56 -1.03 -6.72
N ASP A 71 2.64 -0.66 -7.38
CA ASP A 71 2.99 -1.17 -8.71
C ASP A 71 3.63 -2.55 -8.54
N THR A 72 2.90 -3.59 -8.92
CA THR A 72 3.37 -4.98 -8.83
C THR A 72 3.56 -5.57 -10.22
N ARG A 73 4.26 -6.71 -10.31
CA ARG A 73 4.47 -7.41 -11.60
C ARG A 73 3.17 -7.89 -12.26
N GLN A 74 2.07 -8.02 -11.51
CA GLN A 74 0.76 -8.42 -12.03
C GLN A 74 -0.16 -7.23 -12.32
N GLY A 75 0.32 -6.00 -12.12
CA GLY A 75 -0.44 -4.77 -12.27
C GLY A 75 -0.51 -3.97 -10.97
N GLU A 76 -1.25 -2.87 -11.04
CA GLU A 76 -1.51 -1.97 -9.92
C GLU A 76 -2.41 -2.67 -8.87
N VAL A 77 -1.95 -2.70 -7.62
CA VAL A 77 -2.71 -3.24 -6.49
C VAL A 77 -3.09 -2.10 -5.56
N ARG A 78 -4.40 -1.92 -5.34
CA ARG A 78 -4.95 -0.93 -4.41
C ARG A 78 -5.29 -1.60 -3.09
N ILE A 79 -4.67 -1.12 -2.01
CA ILE A 79 -4.77 -1.70 -0.68
C ILE A 79 -5.37 -0.65 0.26
N PRO A 80 -6.54 -0.90 0.86
CA PRO A 80 -7.08 -0.03 1.89
C PRO A 80 -6.13 0.04 3.09
N TRP A 81 -5.89 1.24 3.63
CA TRP A 81 -4.98 1.40 4.78
C TRP A 81 -5.44 0.61 6.01
N GLU A 82 -6.75 0.50 6.22
CA GLU A 82 -7.39 -0.33 7.25
C GLU A 82 -7.16 -1.84 7.07
N ALA A 83 -6.96 -2.27 5.83
CA ALA A 83 -6.71 -3.67 5.50
C ALA A 83 -5.23 -4.04 5.72
N VAL A 84 -4.32 -3.07 5.76
CA VAL A 84 -2.89 -3.28 6.02
C VAL A 84 -2.73 -3.90 7.41
N ARG A 85 -1.96 -4.99 7.46
CA ARG A 85 -1.63 -5.68 8.72
C ARG A 85 -0.15 -5.62 9.01
N LEU A 86 0.69 -5.74 7.99
CA LEU A 86 2.13 -5.72 8.12
C LEU A 86 2.76 -5.10 6.87
N ALA A 87 3.84 -4.36 7.05
CA ALA A 87 4.64 -3.83 5.96
C ALA A 87 6.13 -4.04 6.24
N LYS A 88 6.90 -4.37 5.20
CA LYS A 88 8.35 -4.51 5.27
C LYS A 88 8.99 -3.89 4.05
N ARG A 89 10.05 -3.10 4.26
CA ARG A 89 10.91 -2.61 3.17
C ARG A 89 11.70 -3.77 2.58
N VAL A 90 11.62 -3.93 1.27
CA VAL A 90 12.40 -4.93 0.53
C VAL A 90 13.58 -4.22 -0.11
N PRO A 91 14.83 -4.65 0.17
CA PRO A 91 15.98 -4.09 -0.52
C PRO A 91 15.86 -4.32 -2.03
N PRO A 92 16.35 -3.38 -2.86
CA PRO A 92 16.37 -3.57 -4.29
C PRO A 92 17.12 -4.88 -4.61
N PRO A 93 16.62 -5.67 -5.58
CA PRO A 93 17.28 -6.92 -5.94
C PRO A 93 18.73 -6.62 -6.35
N PRO A 94 19.69 -7.46 -5.93
CA PRO A 94 21.09 -7.23 -6.27
C PRO A 94 21.24 -7.11 -7.81
N PRO A 95 22.15 -6.25 -8.28
CA PRO A 95 22.39 -6.08 -9.70
C PRO A 95 22.71 -7.45 -10.32
N ARG A 96 22.08 -7.74 -11.47
CA ARG A 96 22.36 -8.99 -12.18
C ARG A 96 23.81 -8.96 -12.64
N ARG A 97 24.60 -9.96 -12.24
CA ARG A 97 25.97 -10.13 -12.73
C ARG A 97 25.91 -10.26 -14.26
N PRO A 98 26.68 -9.50 -15.04
CA PRO A 98 26.77 -9.71 -16.48
C PRO A 98 27.26 -11.13 -16.73
N ARG A 99 26.66 -11.79 -17.73
CA ARG A 99 27.12 -13.09 -18.21
C ARG A 99 28.22 -12.77 -19.23
N ASP A 100 29.45 -13.13 -18.89
CA ASP A 100 30.58 -13.21 -19.83
C ASP A 100 30.36 -14.39 -20.79
#